data_AF-Q0SUF9-F1
#
_entry.id   AF-Q0SUF9-F1
#
_cell.length_a   1.000
_cell.length_b   1.000
_cell.length_c   1.000
_cell.angle_alpha   90.00
_cell.angle_beta   90.00
_cell.angle_gamma   90.00
#
_symmetry.space_group_name_H-M   'P 1'
#
loop_
_entity.id
_entity.type
_entity.pdbx_description
1 polymer ?
#
loop_
_entity_poly.entity_id
_entity_poly.type
_entity_poly.pdbx_seq_one_letter_code
_entity_poly.pdbx_strand_id
1 'polypeptide(L)' 'MNNFTYKEVYIEDGKRVLEINVLPEKYCNFDCIFCPIGRSKNKIDTQKSFDNVDESLIELENMINDTKPDLILLIQREKP' A
#
# COMPACT_ATOMS: atom_id res chain seq x y z
N MET A 1 0.29 5.26 14.93
CA MET A 1 -0.66 4.23 14.43
C MET A 1 -0.18 3.90 13.04
N ASN A 2 0.31 2.68 12.77
CA ASN A 2 0.92 2.39 11.47
C ASN A 2 -0.12 2.43 10.36
N ASN A 3 0.16 3.26 9.35
CA ASN A 3 -0.70 3.44 8.19
C ASN A 3 -0.42 2.40 7.11
N PHE A 4 0.78 1.81 7.12
CA PHE A 4 1.16 0.81 6.13
C PHE A 4 0.62 -0.57 6.52
N THR A 5 0.21 -1.33 5.51
CA THR A 5 -0.15 -2.74 5.67
C THR A 5 0.59 -3.56 4.63
N TYR A 6 1.00 -4.75 5.03
CA TYR A 6 1.88 -5.62 4.25
C TYR A 6 1.18 -6.94 4.01
N LYS A 7 1.44 -7.55 2.85
CA LYS A 7 1.19 -8.98 2.68
C LYS A 7 2.41 -9.78 3.07
N GLU A 8 2.21 -11.08 3.25
CA GLU A 8 3.30 -12.05 3.29
C GLU A 8 4.12 -11.96 2.00
N VAL A 9 5.44 -12.04 2.16
CA VAL A 9 6.37 -12.03 1.02
C VAL A 9 6.18 -13.30 0.21
N TYR A 10 6.06 -13.14 -1.10
CA TYR A 10 5.88 -14.24 -2.04
C TYR A 10 6.93 -14.19 -3.15
N ILE A 11 7.03 -15.27 -3.94
CA ILE A 11 7.93 -15.33 -5.09
C ILE A 11 7.10 -15.24 -6.38
N GLU A 12 7.44 -14.30 -7.24
CA GLU A 12 6.84 -14.13 -8.57
C GLU A 12 7.97 -13.88 -9.58
N ASP A 13 7.98 -14.63 -10.68
CA ASP A 13 9.03 -14.56 -11.72
C ASP A 13 10.47 -14.61 -11.18
N GLY A 14 10.70 -15.43 -10.15
CA GLY A 14 12.00 -15.59 -9.49
C GLY A 14 12.42 -14.43 -8.59
N LYS A 15 11.55 -13.43 -8.37
CA LYS A 15 11.77 -12.30 -7.47
C LYS A 15 10.99 -12.47 -6.18
N ARG A 16 11.59 -12.07 -5.06
CA ARG A 16 10.92 -11.97 -3.76
C ARG A 16 10.17 -10.64 -3.70
N VAL A 17 8.85 -10.72 -3.66
CA VAL A 17 7.96 -9.56 -3.75
C VAL A 17 7.38 -9.23 -2.38
N LEU A 18 7.52 -7.97 -1.98
CA LEU A 18 6.84 -7.39 -0.82
C LEU A 18 5.74 -6.44 -1.32
N GLU A 19 4.48 -6.83 -1.16
CA GLU A 19 3.34 -5.95 -1.43
C GLU A 19 2.99 -5.12 -0.21
N ILE A 20 2.88 -3.80 -0.41
CA ILE A 20 2.54 -2.85 0.65
C ILE A 20 1.42 -1.91 0.21
N ASN A 21 0.48 -1.66 1.11
CA ASN A 21 -0.50 -0.59 0.97
C ASN A 21 -0.13 0.55 1.90
N VAL A 22 0.08 1.73 1.34
CA VAL A 22 0.58 2.93 2.04
C VAL A 22 -0.53 3.89 2.46
N LEU A 23 -1.77 3.61 2.06
CA LEU A 23 -2.92 4.42 2.40
C LEU A 23 -3.75 3.73 3.50
N PRO A 24 -4.28 4.50 4.47
CA PRO A 24 -5.12 3.94 5.54
C PRO A 24 -6.44 3.38 5.01
N GLU A 25 -6.96 3.97 3.94
CA GLU A 25 -8.14 3.54 3.20
C GLU A 25 -7.94 3.84 1.70
N LYS A 26 -8.90 3.46 0.87
CA LYS A 26 -8.86 3.76 -0.56
C LYS A 26 -9.18 5.24 -0.84
N TYR A 27 -8.24 5.98 -1.40
CA TYR A 27 -8.42 7.35 -1.91
C TYR A 27 -8.13 7.39 -3.41
N CYS A 28 -9.11 7.80 -4.23
CA CYS A 28 -8.96 7.81 -5.68
C CYS A 28 -9.87 8.87 -6.32
N ASN A 29 -9.36 9.60 -7.30
CA ASN A 29 -10.14 10.58 -8.06
C ASN A 29 -11.01 9.93 -9.16
N PHE A 30 -10.80 8.65 -9.48
CA PHE A 30 -11.56 7.94 -10.51
C PHE A 30 -12.78 7.22 -9.94
N ASP A 31 -13.87 7.17 -10.72
CA ASP A 31 -15.09 6.40 -10.43
C ASP A 31 -15.29 5.26 -11.44
N CYS A 32 -14.28 4.40 -11.55
CA CYS A 32 -14.28 3.32 -12.53
C CYS A 32 -15.45 2.34 -12.31
N ILE A 33 -16.20 2.04 -13.37
CA ILE A 33 -17.30 1.06 -13.35
C ILE A 33 -16.78 -0.36 -13.05
N PHE A 34 -15.58 -0.69 -13.52
CA PHE A 34 -14.96 -2.02 -13.40
C PHE A 34 -13.71 -2.00 -12.51
N CYS A 35 -13.72 -1.21 -11.43
CA CYS A 35 -12.58 -1.21 -10.53
C CYS A 35 -12.49 -2.56 -9.78
N PRO A 36 -11.38 -3.32 -9.89
CA PRO A 36 -11.27 -4.64 -9.25
C PRO A 36 -11.26 -4.57 -7.72
N ILE A 37 -11.02 -3.38 -7.16
CA ILE A 37 -11.00 -3.07 -5.72
C ILE A 37 -12.19 -2.18 -5.30
N GLY A 38 -13.31 -2.21 -6.04
CA GLY A 38 -14.56 -1.47 -5.70
C GLY A 38 -14.54 0.03 -6.01
N ARG A 39 -15.59 0.79 -5.65
CA ARG A 39 -15.59 2.26 -5.78
C ARG A 39 -15.07 2.89 -4.49
N SER A 40 -14.25 3.94 -4.59
CA SER A 40 -13.78 4.66 -3.40
C SER A 40 -14.91 5.48 -2.78
N LYS A 41 -15.01 5.44 -1.45
CA LYS A 41 -15.84 6.37 -0.65
C LYS A 41 -15.15 7.72 -0.46
N ASN A 42 -13.83 7.77 -0.61
CA ASN A 42 -12.99 8.95 -0.46
C ASN A 42 -12.53 9.48 -1.84
N LYS A 43 -13.51 9.91 -2.66
CA LYS A 43 -13.20 10.55 -3.95
C LYS A 43 -12.60 11.93 -3.71
N ILE A 44 -11.40 12.15 -4.23
CA ILE A 44 -10.66 13.39 -4.03
C ILE A 44 -9.89 13.73 -5.29
N ASP A 45 -10.05 14.95 -5.79
CA ASP A 45 -9.37 15.48 -6.99
C ASP A 45 -8.32 16.56 -6.63
N THR A 46 -8.09 16.77 -5.34
CA THR A 46 -7.07 17.65 -4.79
C THR A 46 -5.98 16.85 -4.07
N GLN A 47 -4.78 17.43 -3.98
CA GLN A 47 -3.68 16.81 -3.23
C GLN A 47 -4.03 16.74 -1.74
N LYS A 48 -3.79 15.59 -1.11
CA LYS A 48 -3.98 15.36 0.32
C LYS A 48 -2.72 14.79 0.94
N SER A 49 -2.30 15.38 2.05
CA SER A 49 -1.25 14.82 2.91
C SER A 49 -1.87 13.84 3.90
N PHE A 50 -1.09 12.81 4.27
CA PHE A 50 -1.43 11.87 5.33
C PHE A 50 -0.42 12.04 6.45
N ASP A 51 -0.91 12.13 7.68
CA ASP A 51 -0.07 12.31 8.86
C ASP A 51 0.58 10.98 9.30
N ASN A 52 1.64 11.07 10.11
CA ASN A 52 2.30 9.93 10.76
C ASN A 52 2.96 8.93 9.78
N VAL A 53 3.63 9.43 8.74
CA VAL A 53 4.36 8.57 7.78
C VAL A 53 5.70 8.10 8.35
N ASP A 54 6.31 8.85 9.27
CA ASP A 54 7.65 8.55 9.81
C ASP A 54 7.72 7.17 10.50
N GLU A 55 6.74 6.84 11.36
CA GLU A 55 6.65 5.52 12.02
C GLU A 55 6.55 4.38 11.00
N SER A 56 5.75 4.59 9.94
CA SER A 56 5.53 3.60 8.89
C SER A 56 6.75 3.44 7.96
N LEU A 57 7.56 4.49 7.79
CA LEU A 57 8.83 4.39 7.07
C LEU A 57 9.87 3.59 7.85
N ILE A 58 9.94 3.77 9.18
CA ILE A 58 10.83 2.98 10.05
C ILE A 58 10.42 1.49 10.01
N GLU A 59 9.12 1.20 10.07
CA GLU A 59 8.62 -0.18 9.92
C GLU A 59 8.96 -0.77 8.54
N LEU A 60 8.78 0.00 7.47
CA LEU A 60 9.13 -0.43 6.13
C LEU A 60 10.63 -0.73 6.01
N GLU A 61 11.49 0.08 6.62
CA GLU A 61 12.93 -0.17 6.68
C GLU A 61 13.25 -1.51 7.35
N ASN A 62 12.63 -1.79 8.50
CA ASN A 62 12.79 -3.07 9.19
C ASN A 62 12.30 -4.24 8.32
N MET A 63 11.14 -4.11 7.69
CA MET A 63 10.59 -5.12 6.78
C MET A 63 11.53 -5.40 5.60
N ILE A 64 12.14 -4.36 5.01
CA ILE A 64 13.11 -4.52 3.91
C ILE A 64 14.37 -5.24 4.40
N ASN A 65 14.88 -4.89 5.58
CA ASN A 65 16.08 -5.52 6.15
C ASN A 65 15.87 -7.00 6.49
N ASP A 66 14.71 -7.33 7.06
CA ASP A 66 14.36 -8.69 7.46
C ASP A 66 14.01 -9.57 6.27
N THR A 67 13.18 -9.03 5.36
CA THR A 67 12.66 -9.80 4.24
C THR A 67 13.51 -9.70 3.00
N LYS A 68 14.41 -8.73 2.84
CA LYS A 68 15.29 -8.56 1.67
C LYS A 68 14.57 -8.78 0.32
N PRO A 69 13.48 -8.06 0.04
CA PRO A 69 12.72 -8.25 -1.19
C PRO A 69 13.51 -7.73 -2.40
N ASP A 70 13.33 -8.39 -3.54
CA ASP A 70 13.88 -7.93 -4.82
C ASP A 70 12.96 -6.86 -5.46
N LEU A 71 11.69 -6.86 -5.09
CA LEU A 71 10.67 -5.95 -5.60
C LEU A 71 9.69 -5.55 -4.49
N ILE A 72 9.40 -4.25 -4.39
CA ILE A 72 8.34 -3.73 -3.51
C ILE A 72 7.23 -3.19 -4.40
N LEU A 73 6.01 -3.69 -4.19
CA LEU A 73 4.82 -3.27 -4.93
C LEU A 73 3.96 -2.38 -4.04
N LEU A 74 3.84 -1.11 -4.43
CA LEU A 74 2.87 -0.18 -3.84
C LEU A 74 1.50 -0.45 -4.45
N ILE A 75 0.54 -0.81 -3.61
CA ILE A 75 -0.82 -1.13 -4.03
C ILE A 75 -1.84 -0.32 -3.25
N GLN A 76 -3.00 -0.06 -3.86
CA GLN A 76 -4.18 0.35 -3.12
C GLN A 76 -5.15 -0.83 -3.08
N ARG A 77 -5.51 -1.27 -1.87
CA ARG A 77 -6.60 -2.23 -1.66
C ARG A 77 -7.52 -1.69 -0.58
N GLU A 78 -8.76 -2.17 -0.54
CA GLU A 78 -9.55 -2.02 0.69
C GLU A 78 -8.86 -2.87 1.77
N LYS A 79 -8.68 -2.27 2.94
CA LYS A 79 -8.22 -2.99 4.13
C LYS A 79 -9.33 -4.01 4.47
N PRO A 80 -9.00 -5.30 4.67
CA PRO A 80 -10.00 -6.27 5.12
C PRO A 80 -10.61 -5.88 6.47
#